data_AF-A1JV30-F1
#
_entry.id   AF-A1JV30-F1
#
_cell.length_a   1.000
_cell.length_b   1.000
_cell.length_c   1.000
_cell.angle_alpha   90.00
_cell.angle_beta   90.00
_cell.angle_gamma   90.00
#
_symmetry.space_group_name_H-M   'P 1'
#
loop_
_entity.id
_entity.type
_entity.pdbx_description
1 polymer ?
#
loop_
_entity_poly.entity_id
_entity_poly.type
_entity_poly.pdbx_seq_one_letter_code
_entity_poly.pdbx_strand_id
1 'polypeptide(L)'
;NKQPIAAYAFFKRLIKQFGEPRVLVTDKAPSLSSAFNRLHSEGLFSKTEHRTNKYLNNIIEQDHRHIKKRHKLYQSIRTAASTIKGIETIHALYKISQRDKSLFGFSVIQEMGSVAKF
;
A
#
# COMPACT_ATOMS: atom_id res chain seq x y z
N ASN A 1 13.65 -10.89 -25.57
CA ASN A 1 13.25 -9.87 -24.56
C ASN A 1 12.42 -10.51 -23.44
N LYS A 2 13.05 -10.87 -22.32
CA LYS A 2 12.33 -11.43 -21.15
C LYS A 2 11.51 -10.31 -20.50
N GLN A 3 10.19 -10.38 -20.66
CA GLN A 3 9.28 -9.41 -20.04
C GLN A 3 9.23 -9.64 -18.52
N PRO A 4 9.13 -8.57 -17.71
CA PRO A 4 9.09 -8.70 -16.26
C PRO A 4 7.68 -9.10 -15.80
N ILE A 5 7.45 -10.42 -15.77
CA ILE A 5 6.19 -11.07 -15.40
C ILE A 5 5.69 -10.58 -14.03
N ALA A 6 6.60 -10.35 -13.08
CA ALA A 6 6.26 -9.93 -11.73
C ALA A 6 5.63 -8.52 -11.67
N ALA A 7 6.23 -7.53 -12.33
CA ALA A 7 5.72 -6.14 -12.34
C ALA A 7 4.34 -6.06 -12.99
N TYR A 8 4.14 -6.75 -14.10
CA TYR A 8 2.86 -6.84 -14.79
C TYR A 8 1.78 -7.49 -13.92
N ALA A 9 2.07 -8.64 -13.31
CA ALA A 9 1.13 -9.32 -12.42
C ALA A 9 0.79 -8.46 -11.18
N PHE A 10 1.77 -7.73 -10.65
CA PHE A 10 1.58 -6.82 -9.53
C PHE A 10 0.62 -5.67 -9.90
N PHE A 11 0.86 -4.98 -11.01
CA PHE A 11 -0.03 -3.91 -11.46
C PHE A 11 -1.44 -4.41 -11.78
N LYS A 12 -1.60 -5.59 -12.41
CA LYS A 12 -2.93 -6.20 -12.59
C LYS A 12 -3.65 -6.45 -11.27
N ARG A 13 -2.94 -6.93 -10.25
CA ARG A 13 -3.50 -7.13 -8.91
C ARG A 13 -3.91 -5.81 -8.26
N LEU A 14 -3.12 -4.75 -8.42
CA LEU A 14 -3.47 -3.42 -7.91
C LEU A 14 -4.76 -2.89 -8.54
N ILE A 15 -4.88 -2.95 -9.86
CA ILE A 15 -6.08 -2.49 -10.57
C ILE A 15 -7.31 -3.30 -10.14
N LYS A 16 -7.18 -4.63 -10.02
CA LYS A 16 -8.27 -5.50 -9.55
C LYS A 16 -8.73 -5.12 -8.14
N GLN A 17 -7.81 -4.75 -7.26
CA GLN A 17 -8.09 -4.47 -5.86
C GLN A 17 -8.62 -3.05 -5.63
N PHE A 18 -8.07 -2.06 -6.33
CA PHE A 18 -8.28 -0.64 -6.04
C PHE A 18 -8.87 0.17 -7.20
N GLY A 19 -9.07 -0.46 -8.36
CA GLY A 19 -9.44 0.22 -9.60
C GLY A 19 -8.26 0.89 -10.29
N GLU A 20 -8.56 1.57 -11.41
CA GLU A 20 -7.56 2.35 -12.15
C GLU A 20 -7.18 3.62 -11.35
N PRO A 21 -5.90 3.79 -10.98
CA PRO A 21 -5.47 4.98 -10.27
C PRO A 21 -5.35 6.17 -11.24
N ARG A 22 -5.61 7.38 -10.74
CA ARG A 22 -5.35 8.61 -11.51
C ARG A 22 -3.85 8.81 -11.79
N VAL A 23 -2.99 8.52 -10.81
CA VAL A 23 -1.54 8.70 -10.90
C VAL A 23 -0.85 7.46 -10.33
N LEU A 24 0.10 6.90 -11.08
CA LEU A 24 0.98 5.83 -10.65
C LEU A 24 2.40 6.39 -10.51
N VAL A 25 3.00 6.27 -9.33
CA VAL A 25 4.38 6.68 -9.07
C VAL A 25 5.25 5.44 -8.89
N THR A 26 6.37 5.36 -9.60
CA THR A 26 7.35 4.29 -9.45
C THR A 26 8.78 4.81 -9.48
N ASP A 27 9.75 3.96 -9.18
CA ASP A 27 11.14 4.22 -9.53
C ASP A 27 11.37 4.12 -11.06
N LYS A 28 12.62 4.27 -11.50
CA LYS A 28 13.03 4.20 -12.91
C LYS A 28 13.37 2.78 -13.38
N ALA A 29 12.92 1.74 -12.67
CA ALA A 29 13.20 0.36 -13.07
C ALA A 29 12.58 0.04 -14.44
N PRO A 30 13.35 -0.49 -15.43
CA PRO A 30 12.84 -0.82 -16.75
C PRO A 30 11.65 -1.79 -16.74
N SER A 31 11.58 -2.63 -15.71
CA SER A 31 10.51 -3.60 -15.54
C SER A 31 9.14 -2.97 -15.26
N LEU A 32 9.12 -1.89 -14.47
CA LEU A 32 7.90 -1.17 -14.14
C LEU A 32 7.40 -0.40 -15.35
N SER A 33 8.27 0.31 -16.06
CA SER A 33 7.91 1.02 -17.29
C SER A 33 7.39 0.06 -18.38
N SER A 34 8.04 -1.09 -18.57
CA SER A 34 7.57 -2.11 -19.52
C SER A 34 6.18 -2.65 -19.15
N ALA A 35 5.97 -2.97 -17.86
CA ALA A 35 4.68 -3.44 -17.36
C ALA A 35 3.57 -2.38 -17.50
N PHE A 36 3.87 -1.12 -17.19
CA PHE A 36 2.94 -0.01 -17.35
C PHE A 36 2.54 0.17 -18.81
N ASN A 37 3.50 0.27 -19.73
CA ASN A 37 3.24 0.45 -21.16
C ASN A 37 2.38 -0.67 -21.74
N ARG A 38 2.66 -1.91 -21.32
CA ARG A 38 1.84 -3.06 -21.71
C ARG A 38 0.39 -2.90 -21.21
N LEU A 39 0.19 -2.61 -19.93
CA LEU A 39 -1.16 -2.44 -19.37
C LEU A 39 -1.90 -1.23 -19.94
N HIS A 40 -1.18 -0.18 -20.28
CA HIS A 40 -1.72 0.96 -21.02
C HIS A 40 -2.22 0.53 -22.41
N SER A 41 -1.44 -0.27 -23.16
CA SER A 41 -1.88 -0.83 -24.44
C SER A 41 -3.06 -1.81 -24.33
N GLU A 42 -3.21 -2.48 -23.17
CA GLU A 42 -4.36 -3.33 -22.85
C GLU A 42 -5.60 -2.52 -22.37
N GLY A 43 -5.51 -1.18 -22.31
CA GLY A 43 -6.59 -0.29 -21.88
C GLY A 43 -6.82 -0.24 -20.36
N LEU A 44 -5.96 -0.88 -19.57
CA LEU A 44 -6.10 -0.95 -18.10
C LEU A 44 -5.56 0.27 -17.36
N PHE A 45 -4.70 1.06 -18.03
CA PHE A 45 -4.16 2.35 -17.55
C PHE A 45 -4.45 3.48 -18.55
N SER A 46 -5.65 3.48 -19.14
CA SER A 46 -6.09 4.45 -20.16
C SER A 46 -6.05 5.92 -19.72
N LYS A 47 -6.22 6.20 -18.42
CA LYS A 47 -6.31 7.53 -17.81
C LYS A 47 -5.24 7.76 -16.74
N THR A 48 -4.40 6.75 -16.48
CA THR A 48 -3.36 6.81 -15.45
C THR A 48 -2.15 7.60 -15.93
N GLU A 49 -1.78 8.64 -15.20
CA GLU A 49 -0.51 9.33 -15.40
C GLU A 49 0.64 8.58 -14.69
N HIS A 50 1.67 8.15 -15.42
CA HIS A 50 2.84 7.50 -14.83
C HIS A 50 3.97 8.49 -14.55
N ARG A 51 4.44 8.54 -13.30
CA ARG A 51 5.51 9.45 -12.85
C ARG A 51 6.69 8.67 -12.26
N THR A 52 7.91 9.08 -12.62
CA THR A 52 9.17 8.51 -12.10
C THR A 52 10.07 9.55 -11.42
N ASN A 53 9.43 10.53 -10.75
CA ASN A 53 10.13 11.62 -10.07
C ASN A 53 10.81 11.13 -8.77
N LYS A 54 12.10 11.47 -8.61
CA LYS A 54 12.91 11.13 -7.43
C LYS A 54 12.29 11.60 -6.12
N TYR A 55 11.72 12.80 -6.08
CA TYR A 55 11.10 13.35 -4.87
C TYR A 55 9.88 12.52 -4.44
N LEU A 56 8.99 12.18 -5.38
CA LEU A 56 7.82 11.35 -5.08
C LEU A 56 8.24 9.94 -4.64
N ASN A 57 9.27 9.39 -5.27
CA ASN A 57 9.83 8.10 -4.87
C ASN A 57 10.42 8.15 -3.45
N ASN A 58 11.10 9.24 -3.09
CA ASN A 58 11.65 9.42 -1.74
C ASN A 58 10.54 9.48 -0.67
N ILE A 59 9.40 10.09 -0.97
CA ILE A 59 8.24 10.10 -0.05
C ILE A 59 7.74 8.67 0.19
N ILE A 60 7.60 7.87 -0.87
CA ILE A 60 7.15 6.46 -0.77
C ILE A 60 8.16 5.63 0.03
N GLU A 61 9.46 5.77 -0.25
CA GLU A 61 10.52 5.09 0.51
C GLU A 61 10.52 5.48 1.99
N GLN A 62 10.25 6.76 2.28
CA GLN A 62 10.17 7.27 3.65
C GLN A 62 8.95 6.71 4.40
N ASP A 63 7.81 6.55 3.73
CA ASP A 63 6.60 5.98 4.29
C ASP A 63 6.82 4.53 4.74
N HIS A 64 7.47 3.74 3.89
CA HIS A 64 7.74 2.33 4.16
C HIS A 64 8.88 2.08 5.17
N ARG A 65 9.61 3.11 5.63
CA ARG A 65 10.79 2.95 6.50
C ARG A 65 10.51 2.15 7.78
N HIS A 66 9.32 2.35 8.37
CA HIS A 66 8.95 1.71 9.63
C HIS A 66 8.74 0.21 9.45
N ILE A 67 8.09 -0.18 8.35
CA ILE A 67 7.87 -1.58 7.98
C ILE A 67 9.21 -2.22 7.62
N LYS A 68 10.03 -1.54 6.81
CA LYS A 68 11.36 -2.00 6.39
C LYS A 68 12.29 -2.24 7.58
N LYS A 69 12.26 -1.36 8.60
CA LYS A 69 13.04 -1.53 9.84
C LYS A 69 12.64 -2.79 10.62
N ARG A 70 11.36 -3.19 10.55
CA ARG A 70 10.82 -4.37 11.24
C ARG A 70 10.96 -5.67 10.43
N HIS A 71 11.36 -5.60 9.16
CA HIS A 71 11.48 -6.77 8.28
C HIS A 71 12.30 -7.91 8.89
N LYS A 72 13.41 -7.58 9.57
CA LYS A 72 14.28 -8.56 10.24
C LYS A 72 13.59 -9.33 11.40
N LEU A 73 12.49 -8.80 11.93
CA LEU A 73 11.73 -9.43 13.01
C LEU A 73 10.70 -10.43 12.49
N TYR A 74 10.37 -10.38 11.19
CA TYR A 74 9.40 -11.31 10.62
C TYR A 74 10.06 -12.64 10.29
N GLN A 75 9.64 -13.70 10.97
CA GLN A 75 10.14 -15.06 10.76
C GLN A 75 9.53 -15.74 9.53
N SER A 76 8.38 -15.26 9.06
CA SER A 76 7.70 -15.79 7.86
C SER A 76 6.79 -14.74 7.23
N ILE A 77 6.40 -14.96 5.96
CA ILE A 77 5.40 -14.14 5.26
C ILE A 77 4.08 -14.11 6.03
N ARG A 78 3.67 -15.24 6.61
CA ARG A 78 2.43 -15.35 7.40
C ARG A 78 2.49 -14.45 8.63
N THR A 79 3.60 -14.50 9.38
CA THR A 79 3.81 -13.68 10.57
C THR A 79 3.89 -12.19 10.21
N ALA A 80 4.57 -11.85 9.11
CA ALA A 80 4.61 -10.48 8.59
C ALA A 80 3.20 -9.98 8.26
N ALA A 81 2.43 -10.75 7.48
CA ALA A 81 1.10 -10.38 7.04
C ALA A 81 0.15 -10.14 8.23
N SER A 82 0.10 -11.05 9.21
CA SER A 82 -0.72 -10.87 10.41
C SER A 82 -0.31 -9.63 11.22
N THR A 83 1.00 -9.41 11.37
CA THR A 83 1.53 -8.26 12.12
C THR A 83 1.20 -6.93 11.43
N ILE A 84 1.44 -6.83 10.11
CA ILE A 84 1.15 -5.63 9.33
C ILE A 84 -0.36 -5.34 9.37
N LYS A 85 -1.21 -6.35 9.18
CA LYS A 85 -2.67 -6.19 9.27
C LYS A 85 -3.12 -5.68 10.64
N GLY A 86 -2.52 -6.17 11.73
CA GLY A 86 -2.80 -5.67 13.08
C GLY A 86 -2.41 -4.20 13.26
N ILE A 87 -1.23 -3.81 12.77
CA ILE A 87 -0.77 -2.41 12.79
C ILE A 87 -1.74 -1.51 12.00
N GLU A 88 -2.12 -1.92 10.78
CA GLU A 88 -3.06 -1.18 9.93
C GLU A 88 -4.44 -1.02 10.58
N THR A 89 -4.94 -2.08 11.22
CA THR A 89 -6.23 -2.08 11.92
C THR A 89 -6.22 -1.07 13.06
N ILE A 90 -5.20 -1.10 13.92
CA ILE A 90 -5.06 -0.13 15.03
C ILE A 90 -4.95 1.30 14.48
N HIS A 91 -4.20 1.49 13.40
CA HIS A 91 -4.02 2.81 12.78
C HIS A 91 -5.33 3.34 12.17
N ALA A 92 -6.16 2.46 11.61
CA ALA A 92 -7.48 2.82 11.08
C ALA A 92 -8.42 3.24 12.22
N LEU A 93 -8.47 2.48 13.32
CA LEU A 93 -9.25 2.83 14.51
C LEU A 93 -8.82 4.19 15.08
N TYR A 94 -7.51 4.42 15.20
CA TYR A 94 -6.97 5.70 15.65
C TYR A 94 -7.46 6.88 14.80
N LYS A 95 -7.46 6.71 13.46
CA LYS A 95 -7.94 7.75 12.54
C LYS A 95 -9.45 8.00 12.63
N ILE A 96 -10.25 6.96 12.93
CA ILE A 96 -11.69 7.10 13.16
C ILE A 96 -11.93 7.90 14.45
N SER A 97 -11.29 7.48 15.55
CA SER A 97 -11.38 8.13 16.86
C SER A 97 -11.01 9.63 16.81
N GLN A 98 -9.95 9.98 16.07
CA GLN A 98 -9.54 11.38 15.87
C GLN A 98 -10.57 12.24 15.11
N ARG A 99 -11.43 11.64 14.28
CA ARG A 99 -12.49 12.36 13.56
C ARG A 99 -13.72 12.57 14.43
N ASP A 100 -13.97 11.66 15.37
CA ASP A 100 -15.17 11.65 16.22
C ASP A 100 -15.10 12.63 17.41
N LYS A 101 -13.98 13.37 17.56
CA LYS A 101 -13.75 14.40 18.60
C LYS A 101 -14.21 13.97 19.99
N SER A 102 -13.89 12.73 20.37
CA SER A 102 -14.14 12.20 21.72
C SER A 102 -13.48 13.08 22.78
N LEU A 103 -14.18 13.30 23.90
CA LEU A 103 -13.66 13.99 25.08
C LEU A 103 -12.47 13.23 25.72
N PHE A 104 -12.43 11.91 25.52
CA PHE A 104 -11.36 11.03 25.99
C PHE A 104 -10.42 10.68 24.82
N GLY A 105 -9.12 10.60 25.10
CA GLY A 105 -8.12 10.21 24.10
C GLY A 105 -8.26 8.76 23.63
N PHE A 106 -7.63 8.44 22.49
CA PHE A 106 -7.68 7.11 21.88
C PHE A 106 -7.10 6.01 22.79
N SER A 107 -7.86 4.93 22.98
CA SER A 107 -7.44 3.75 23.73
C SER A 107 -7.67 2.48 22.91
N VAL A 108 -6.58 1.82 22.52
CA VAL A 108 -6.64 0.62 21.67
C VAL A 108 -7.53 -0.47 22.27
N ILE A 109 -7.44 -0.72 23.58
CA ILE A 109 -8.19 -1.79 24.25
C ILE A 109 -9.70 -1.51 24.20
N GLN A 110 -10.09 -0.25 24.45
CA GLN A 110 -11.50 0.15 24.43
C GLN A 110 -12.07 0.10 23.01
N GLU A 111 -11.31 0.58 22.03
CA GLU A 111 -11.69 0.63 20.61
C GLU A 111 -11.77 -0.77 19.99
N MET A 112 -10.88 -1.69 20.38
CA MET A 112 -11.00 -3.09 19.97
C MET A 112 -12.19 -3.78 20.65
N GLY A 113 -12.45 -3.46 21.92
CA GLY A 113 -13.57 -4.01 22.68
C GLY A 113 -14.95 -3.52 22.20
N SER A 114 -15.04 -2.31 21.62
CA SER A 114 -16.29 -1.80 21.02
C SER A 114 -16.58 -2.47 19.68
N VAL A 115 -15.56 -2.70 18.84
CA VAL A 115 -15.70 -3.37 17.54
C VAL A 115 -16.03 -4.86 17.69
N ALA A 116 -15.47 -5.53 18.71
CA ALA A 116 -15.69 -6.96 18.94
C ALA A 116 -17.04 -7.31 19.60
N LYS A 117 -17.88 -6.31 19.92
CA LYS A 117 -19.22 -6.49 20.52
C LYS A 117 -20.38 -6.47 19.50
N PHE A 118 -20.07 -6.36 18.20
CA PHE A 118 -21.00 -6.57 17.09
C PHE A 118 -20.93 -8.03 16.61
#